data_AF-A0A950X084-F1
#
_entry.id   AF-A0A950X084-F1
#
_cell.length_a   1.000
_cell.length_b   1.000
_cell.length_c   1.000
_cell.angle_alpha   90.00
_cell.angle_beta   90.00
_cell.angle_gamma   90.00
#
_symmetry.space_group_name_H-M   'P 1'
#
loop_
_entity.id
_entity.type
_entity.pdbx_description
1 polymer ?
#
loop_
_entity_poly.entity_id
_entity_poly.type
_entity_poly.pdbx_seq_one_letter_code
_entity_poly.pdbx_strand_id
1 'polypeptide(L)'
;AREQGESVSSIHLRHLHPLPDGLEPVFERFRRIVVVEMNDHGLYGYGQLATLLRARFCNPKIESFTKTDGLTFRVREIVEGVLK
;
A
#
# COMPACT_ATOMS: atom_id res chain seq x y z
N ALA A 1 -15.82 -4.12 -3.76
CA ALA A 1 -15.36 -3.99 -2.36
C ALA A 1 -16.36 -3.22 -1.51
N ARG A 2 -16.46 -1.89 -1.57
CA ARG A 2 -17.44 -1.15 -0.74
C ARG A 2 -18.90 -1.56 -0.98
N GLU A 3 -19.30 -1.72 -2.24
CA GLU A 3 -20.63 -2.24 -2.61
C GLU A 3 -20.88 -3.68 -2.12
N GLN A 4 -19.81 -4.42 -1.85
CA GLN A 4 -19.86 -5.78 -1.29
C GLN A 4 -19.79 -5.77 0.25
N GLY A 5 -19.86 -4.60 0.89
CA GLY A 5 -19.85 -4.44 2.35
C GLY A 5 -18.46 -4.26 2.97
N GLU A 6 -17.39 -4.25 2.16
CA GLU A 6 -16.02 -4.18 2.68
C GLU A 6 -15.63 -2.77 3.13
N SER A 7 -15.06 -2.68 4.33
CA SER A 7 -14.63 -1.43 4.97
C SER A 7 -13.24 -0.99 4.48
N VAL A 8 -13.15 -0.65 3.19
CA VAL A 8 -11.89 -0.28 2.53
C VAL A 8 -11.86 1.16 2.03
N SER A 9 -10.66 1.73 1.93
CA SER A 9 -10.41 2.98 1.21
C SER A 9 -9.08 2.85 0.46
N SER A 10 -8.88 3.69 -0.55
CA SER A 10 -7.62 3.77 -1.27
C SER A 10 -7.18 5.23 -1.43
N ILE A 11 -5.86 5.42 -1.52
CA ILE A 11 -5.23 6.68 -1.87
C ILE A 11 -4.17 6.41 -2.94
N HIS A 12 -3.99 7.34 -3.88
CA HIS A 12 -2.93 7.28 -4.87
C HIS A 12 -1.98 8.46 -4.66
N LEU A 13 -0.74 8.16 -4.28
CA LEU A 13 0.31 9.18 -4.13
C LEU A 13 0.81 9.58 -5.52
N ARG A 14 0.68 10.87 -5.88
CA ARG A 14 1.21 11.41 -7.14
C ARG A 14 2.55 12.12 -6.99
N HIS A 15 2.86 12.55 -5.77
CA HIS A 15 4.11 13.18 -5.39
C HIS A 15 4.70 12.39 -4.23
N LEU A 16 5.96 11.96 -4.36
CA LEU A 16 6.62 11.11 -3.38
C LEU A 16 7.71 11.82 -2.59
N HIS A 17 8.36 12.83 -3.16
CA HIS A 17 9.46 13.50 -2.49
C HIS A 17 9.39 15.04 -2.63
N PRO A 18 9.14 15.76 -1.53
CA PRO A 18 8.80 15.24 -0.20
C PRO A 18 7.47 14.44 -0.18
N LEU A 19 7.30 13.54 0.79
CA LEU A 19 6.01 12.86 0.96
C LEU A 19 4.92 13.88 1.29
N PRO A 20 3.67 13.70 0.83
CA PRO A 20 2.57 14.58 1.17
C PRO A 20 2.35 14.64 2.69
N ASP A 21 2.07 15.84 3.20
CA ASP A 21 1.66 16.01 4.58
C ASP A 21 0.31 15.33 4.86
N GLY A 22 0.05 15.02 6.13
CA GLY A 22 -1.25 14.50 6.57
C GLY A 22 -1.51 13.01 6.28
N LEU A 23 -0.53 12.25 5.80
CA LEU A 23 -0.66 10.80 5.62
C LEU A 23 -0.82 10.05 6.95
N GLU A 24 -0.16 10.53 8.02
CA GLU A 24 -0.15 9.85 9.32
C GLU A 24 -1.55 9.82 9.99
N PRO A 25 -2.29 10.95 10.11
CA PRO A 25 -3.69 10.91 10.55
C PRO A 25 -4.63 10.08 9.68
N VAL A 26 -4.31 9.89 8.40
CA VAL A 26 -5.05 8.98 7.52
C VAL A 26 -4.77 7.54 7.90
N PHE A 27 -3.49 7.17 8.05
CA PHE A 27 -3.05 5.81 8.39
C PHE A 27 -3.58 5.33 9.75
N GLU A 28 -3.74 6.21 10.73
CA GLU A 28 -4.29 5.87 12.05
C GLU A 28 -5.71 5.29 11.97
N ARG A 29 -6.51 5.71 10.97
CA ARG A 29 -7.90 5.28 10.80
C ARG A 29 -8.03 3.85 10.27
N PHE A 30 -6.93 3.25 9.82
CA PHE A 30 -6.93 1.91 9.25
C PHE A 30 -6.27 0.91 10.20
N ARG A 31 -6.84 -0.30 10.27
CA ARG A 31 -6.25 -1.43 10.99
C ARG A 31 -5.10 -2.06 10.21
N ARG A 32 -5.18 -2.01 8.88
CA ARG A 32 -4.23 -2.60 7.93
C ARG A 32 -4.04 -1.64 6.76
N ILE A 33 -2.79 -1.46 6.33
CA ILE A 33 -2.42 -0.58 5.21
C ILE A 33 -1.60 -1.41 4.23
N VAL A 34 -2.15 -1.65 3.04
CA VAL A 34 -1.47 -2.43 2.01
C VAL A 34 -1.00 -1.50 0.90
N VAL A 35 0.31 -1.48 0.67
CA VAL A 35 0.93 -0.73 -0.43
C VAL A 35 1.00 -1.65 -1.64
N VAL A 36 0.23 -1.32 -2.67
CA VAL A 36 0.25 -2.02 -3.96
C VAL A 36 1.30 -1.37 -4.85
N GLU A 37 2.32 -2.13 -5.24
CA GLU A 37 3.45 -1.59 -5.99
C GLU A 37 4.01 -2.57 -7.01
N MET A 38 4.41 -2.06 -8.18
CA MET A 38 4.97 -2.86 -9.27
C MET A 38 6.49 -2.81 -9.23
N ASN A 39 7.04 -3.37 -8.17
CA ASN A 39 8.46 -3.60 -7.94
C ASN A 39 8.59 -4.86 -7.07
N ASP A 40 9.81 -5.40 -6.94
CA ASP A 40 10.05 -6.61 -6.14
C ASP A 40 10.07 -6.31 -4.63
N HIS A 41 9.89 -7.36 -3.82
CA HIS A 41 10.21 -7.27 -2.40
C HIS A 41 11.70 -6.95 -2.24
N GLY A 42 12.01 -5.85 -1.56
CA GLY A 42 13.37 -5.51 -1.19
C GLY A 42 13.94 -6.47 -0.14
N LEU A 43 15.19 -6.25 0.24
CA LEU A 43 15.95 -7.06 1.21
C LEU A 43 15.20 -7.33 2.53
N TYR A 44 14.33 -6.40 2.94
CA TYR A 44 13.60 -6.46 4.21
C TYR A 44 12.15 -6.95 4.06
N GLY A 45 11.78 -7.53 2.91
CA GLY A 45 10.44 -8.08 2.65
C GLY A 45 9.39 -7.06 2.22
N TYR A 46 9.77 -5.80 2.03
CA TYR A 46 8.88 -4.71 1.59
C TYR A 46 9.36 -4.16 0.26
N GLY A 47 8.42 -3.79 -0.62
CA GLY A 47 8.75 -3.02 -1.82
C GLY A 47 9.20 -1.60 -1.47
N GLN A 48 9.55 -0.85 -2.51
CA GLN A 48 10.24 0.43 -2.37
C GLN A 48 9.39 1.50 -1.66
N LEU A 49 8.12 1.65 -2.05
CA LEU A 49 7.23 2.65 -1.45
C LEU A 49 6.85 2.26 -0.02
N ALA A 50 6.56 0.99 0.23
CA ALA A 50 6.31 0.50 1.58
C ALA A 50 7.50 0.77 2.51
N THR A 51 8.73 0.56 2.02
CA THR A 51 9.95 0.85 2.76
C THR A 51 10.07 2.33 3.11
N LEU A 52 9.84 3.24 2.15
CA LEU A 52 9.87 4.69 2.40
C LEU A 52 8.84 5.14 3.44
N LEU A 53 7.61 4.64 3.33
CA LEU A 53 6.54 4.97 4.28
C LEU A 53 6.87 4.44 5.68
N ARG A 54 7.40 3.21 5.80
CA ARG A 54 7.83 2.65 7.09
C ARG A 54 9.01 3.40 7.69
N ALA A 55 9.97 3.83 6.88
CA ALA A 55 11.11 4.62 7.34
C ALA A 55 10.67 5.99 7.85
N ARG A 56 9.66 6.62 7.23
CA ARG A 56 9.17 7.95 7.63
C ARG A 56 8.26 7.91 8.86
N PHE A 57 7.35 6.93 8.94
CA PHE A 57 6.25 6.91 9.91
C PHE A 57 6.36 5.81 10.97
N CYS A 58 7.34 4.91 10.87
CA CYS A 58 7.54 3.80 11.81
C CYS A 58 6.28 2.94 12.05
N ASN A 59 5.35 2.90 11.09
CA ASN A 59 4.04 2.31 11.29
C ASN A 59 4.05 0.81 10.93
N PRO A 60 3.83 -0.10 11.91
CA PRO A 60 3.92 -1.54 11.69
C PRO A 60 2.77 -2.08 10.82
N LYS A 61 1.65 -1.37 10.70
CA LYS A 61 0.46 -1.77 9.91
C LYS A 61 0.67 -1.72 8.40
N ILE A 62 1.80 -1.16 7.95
CA ILE A 62 2.16 -1.05 6.54
C ILE A 62 2.73 -2.37 6.04
N GLU A 63 2.00 -2.99 5.13
CA GLU A 63 2.34 -4.20 4.39
C GLU A 63 2.57 -3.88 2.91
N SER A 64 3.21 -4.79 2.18
CA SER A 64 3.53 -4.61 0.76
C SER A 64 2.92 -5.75 -0.07
N PHE A 65 2.24 -5.39 -1.14
CA PHE A 65 1.73 -6.30 -2.17
C PHE A 65 2.41 -5.95 -3.49
N THR A 66 3.42 -6.75 -3.83
CA THR A 66 4.36 -6.51 -4.92
C THR A 66 4.03 -7.38 -6.14
N LYS A 67 4.49 -6.95 -7.31
CA LYS A 67 4.35 -7.67 -8.57
C LYS A 67 5.46 -7.26 -9.53
N THR A 68 6.09 -8.24 -10.18
CA THR A 68 7.23 -8.04 -11.09
C THR A 68 7.15 -8.90 -12.35
N ASP A 69 5.93 -9.21 -12.82
CA ASP A 69 5.70 -10.06 -14.00
C ASP A 69 5.66 -9.28 -15.34
N GLY A 70 5.94 -7.98 -15.30
CA GLY A 70 5.89 -7.10 -16.49
C GLY A 70 4.47 -6.69 -16.93
N LEU A 71 3.44 -7.06 -16.18
CA LEU A 71 2.05 -6.70 -16.45
C LEU A 71 1.53 -5.73 -15.40
N THR A 72 0.60 -4.87 -15.82
CA THR A 72 -0.14 -4.03 -14.87
C THR A 72 -1.00 -4.87 -13.93
N PHE A 73 -1.30 -4.32 -12.75
CA PHE A 73 -2.29 -4.92 -11.85
C PHE A 73 -3.69 -4.86 -12.47
N ARG A 74 -4.36 -6.01 -12.51
CA ARG A 74 -5.80 -6.09 -12.72
C ARG A 74 -6.50 -5.79 -11.42
N VAL A 75 -7.69 -5.21 -11.52
CA VAL A 75 -8.54 -4.90 -10.34
C VAL A 75 -8.76 -6.14 -9.47
N ARG A 76 -9.02 -7.30 -10.08
CA ARG A 76 -9.21 -8.56 -9.36
C ARG A 76 -8.00 -8.97 -8.50
N GLU A 77 -6.78 -8.75 -9.01
CA GLU A 77 -5.55 -9.14 -8.30
C GLU A 77 -5.36 -8.29 -7.05
N ILE A 78 -5.68 -6.99 -7.15
CA ILE A 78 -5.64 -6.08 -6.00
C ILE A 78 -6.70 -6.47 -4.98
N VAL A 79 -7.94 -6.73 -5.42
CA VAL A 79 -9.03 -7.11 -4.52
C VAL A 79 -8.70 -8.42 -3.79
N GLU A 80 -8.27 -9.45 -4.51
CA GLU A 80 -7.89 -10.75 -3.96
C GLU A 80 -6.63 -10.67 -3.08
N GLY A 81 -5.68 -9.78 -3.38
CA GLY A 81 -4.47 -9.60 -2.59
C GLY A 81 -4.69 -8.81 -1.30
N VAL A 82 -5.57 -7.81 -1.34
CA VAL A 82 -5.83 -6.88 -0.23
C VAL A 82 -6.93 -7.36 0.70
N LEU A 83 -7.92 -8.12 0.23
CA LEU A 83 -9.04 -8.62 1.07
C LEU A 83 -8.81 -10.02 1.66
N LYS A 84 -7.59 -10.56 1.58
CA LYS A 84 -7.21 -11.76 2.34
C LYS A 84 -7.33 -11.50 3.84
#